data_AF-A0A934D9W6-F1
#
_entry.id   AF-A0A934D9W6-F1
#
_cell.length_a   1.000
_cell.length_b   1.000
_cell.length_c   1.000
_cell.angle_alpha   90.00
_cell.angle_beta   90.00
_cell.angle_gamma   90.00
#
_symmetry.space_group_name_H-M   'P 1'
#
loop_
_entity.id
_entity.type
_entity.pdbx_description
1 polymer ?
#
loop_
_entity_poly.entity_id
_entity_poly.type
_entity_poly.pdbx_seq_one_letter_code
_entity_poly.pdbx_strand_id
1 'polypeptide(L)'
;MTRFLRYIPYSIFLIPFSASAHEVYVLDSAAIMRDIVNPSPNPLALILQDPQQFLFWALIGAILISTVFTMSITHRVQDTFSPFLMRLKPWAAPIARVTLGACLIASAYNNALFGPELPFSDFGTFGRMIQITLYISGILSLVGLWTRAAGSLALLIFAAGIAKYNIYMFTYANYLGEIFFAMILGSGRFSLDHWLNLPKMARFNLAIFAKLGRRLEPYAFPVLRILFGISIAFASYYAKFVHSQLALDVVTKYHLTNFFHFDPLFIVLGAFCVELLIGLFLILGVEIRHTALFFLFWLALSLLYFGEAVWPHLVLVGVLLALFCHGYDKLSLEGYYFKRGSREPVL
;
A
#
# COMPACT_ATOMS: atom_id res chain seq x y z
N MET A 1 5.10 -15.36 -30.47
CA MET A 1 5.03 -14.81 -29.10
C MET A 1 3.89 -13.78 -29.01
N THR A 2 2.67 -14.18 -29.40
CA THR A 2 1.72 -13.23 -30.01
C THR A 2 0.24 -13.47 -29.66
N ARG A 3 -0.07 -14.35 -28.69
CA ARG A 3 -1.47 -14.65 -28.27
C ARG A 3 -1.88 -14.05 -26.90
N PHE A 4 -0.93 -13.53 -26.10
CA PHE A 4 -1.22 -13.02 -24.75
C PHE A 4 -1.76 -11.56 -24.71
N LEU A 5 -1.60 -10.79 -25.78
CA LEU A 5 -2.00 -9.37 -25.85
C LEU A 5 -3.51 -9.13 -26.09
N ARG A 6 -4.34 -10.19 -26.12
CA ARG A 6 -5.79 -10.09 -26.37
C ARG A 6 -6.68 -10.00 -25.12
N TYR A 7 -6.10 -9.97 -23.93
CA TYR A 7 -6.83 -9.98 -22.64
C TYR A 7 -6.46 -8.80 -21.72
N ILE A 8 -6.12 -7.65 -22.29
CA ILE A 8 -6.09 -6.37 -21.56
C ILE A 8 -7.46 -5.71 -21.77
N PRO A 9 -8.35 -5.65 -20.76
CA PRO A 9 -9.62 -4.93 -20.89
C PRO A 9 -9.35 -3.42 -20.95
N TYR A 10 -9.99 -2.73 -21.90
CA TYR A 10 -9.81 -1.29 -22.14
C TYR A 10 -10.55 -0.38 -21.13
N SER A 11 -10.83 -0.88 -19.91
CA SER A 11 -11.79 -0.30 -18.97
C SER A 11 -11.22 0.63 -17.90
N ILE A 12 -9.95 1.08 -18.03
CA ILE A 12 -9.27 1.92 -17.02
C ILE A 12 -9.44 3.43 -17.29
N PHE A 13 -9.91 3.83 -18.48
CA PHE A 13 -10.01 5.25 -18.89
C PHE A 13 -11.39 5.90 -18.70
N LEU A 14 -12.01 5.69 -17.53
CA LEU A 14 -13.12 6.52 -17.04
C LEU A 14 -12.83 6.94 -15.60
N ILE A 15 -12.43 8.20 -15.42
CA ILE A 15 -12.07 8.78 -14.11
C ILE A 15 -13.18 9.75 -13.68
N PRO A 16 -13.98 9.43 -12.64
CA PRO A 16 -14.80 10.43 -11.96
C PRO A 16 -13.93 11.35 -11.10
N PHE A 17 -14.34 12.61 -10.94
CA PHE A 17 -13.66 13.60 -10.09
C PHE A 17 -14.26 13.62 -8.67
N SER A 18 -13.42 13.87 -7.65
CA SER A 18 -13.69 14.01 -6.17
C SER A 18 -13.36 12.77 -5.30
N ALA A 19 -12.82 12.97 -4.07
CA ALA A 19 -12.16 11.94 -3.21
C ALA A 19 -11.76 12.45 -1.76
N SER A 20 -11.52 11.61 -0.71
CA SER A 20 -10.97 12.01 0.66
C SER A 20 -10.25 11.04 1.73
N ALA A 21 -9.85 9.75 1.54
CA ALA A 21 -9.12 8.73 2.44
C ALA A 21 -9.81 7.47 3.08
N HIS A 22 -10.04 6.42 2.28
CA HIS A 22 -10.78 5.15 2.50
C HIS A 22 -12.18 5.31 3.07
N GLU A 23 -12.35 5.28 4.39
CA GLU A 23 -13.63 5.74 4.98
C GLU A 23 -13.83 7.22 4.67
N VAL A 24 -12.77 7.98 4.91
CA VAL A 24 -12.61 9.36 4.51
C VAL A 24 -12.68 9.48 2.96
N TYR A 25 -12.43 8.44 2.11
CA TYR A 25 -12.54 8.56 0.61
C TYR A 25 -13.98 8.84 0.20
N VAL A 26 -14.94 8.48 1.04
CA VAL A 26 -16.36 8.54 0.76
C VAL A 26 -17.14 9.45 1.71
N LEU A 27 -16.50 10.07 2.70
CA LEU A 27 -17.11 11.11 3.54
C LEU A 27 -16.82 12.52 2.99
N ASP A 28 -17.67 13.47 3.35
CA ASP A 28 -17.47 14.90 3.05
C ASP A 28 -16.60 15.57 4.10
N SER A 29 -15.91 16.64 3.73
CA SER A 29 -14.93 17.31 4.61
C SER A 29 -15.53 17.87 5.90
N ALA A 30 -16.84 18.14 5.97
CA ALA A 30 -17.49 18.57 7.21
C ALA A 30 -17.73 17.41 8.17
N ALA A 31 -18.20 16.25 7.68
CA ALA A 31 -18.26 15.02 8.47
C ALA A 31 -16.89 14.63 9.02
N ILE A 32 -15.86 14.67 8.18
CA ILE A 32 -14.49 14.30 8.55
C ILE A 32 -13.94 15.19 9.68
N MET A 33 -14.10 16.51 9.58
CA MET A 33 -13.67 17.44 10.64
C MET A 33 -14.47 17.24 11.94
N ARG A 34 -15.78 16.96 11.83
CA ARG A 34 -16.67 16.67 12.96
C ARG A 34 -16.25 15.38 13.69
N ASP A 35 -15.95 14.31 12.96
CA ASP A 35 -15.71 12.98 13.52
C ASP A 35 -14.31 12.78 14.07
N ILE A 36 -13.33 13.54 13.56
CA ILE A 36 -11.99 13.61 14.16
C ILE A 36 -12.02 14.35 15.52
N VAL A 37 -12.93 15.31 15.70
CA VAL A 37 -13.06 16.12 16.92
C VAL A 37 -14.00 15.47 17.95
N ASN A 38 -15.04 14.76 17.51
CA ASN A 38 -16.02 14.14 18.40
C ASN A 38 -15.45 12.90 19.12
N PRO A 39 -15.87 12.63 20.37
CA PRO A 39 -15.48 11.44 21.10
C PRO A 39 -16.06 10.18 20.43
N SER A 40 -15.19 9.41 19.77
CA SER A 40 -15.55 8.17 19.07
C SER A 40 -15.80 7.01 20.06
N PRO A 41 -16.79 6.13 19.81
CA PRO A 41 -17.07 4.99 20.67
C PRO A 41 -16.00 3.90 20.54
N ASN A 42 -15.50 3.38 21.67
CA ASN A 42 -14.47 2.34 21.69
C ASN A 42 -15.02 1.00 21.15
N PRO A 43 -14.53 0.49 20.00
CA PRO A 43 -15.05 -0.75 19.41
C PRO A 43 -14.84 -1.99 20.29
N LEU A 44 -13.79 -1.99 21.13
CA LEU A 44 -13.49 -3.12 22.04
C LEU A 44 -14.51 -3.24 23.18
N ALA A 45 -15.31 -2.21 23.46
CA ALA A 45 -16.35 -2.28 24.49
C ALA A 45 -17.42 -3.34 24.16
N LEU A 46 -17.70 -3.56 22.86
CA LEU A 46 -18.65 -4.58 22.41
C LEU A 46 -18.24 -6.01 22.75
N ILE A 47 -16.93 -6.30 22.84
CA ILE A 47 -16.42 -7.66 23.12
C ILE A 47 -16.93 -8.19 24.48
N LEU A 48 -17.18 -7.29 25.44
CA LEU A 48 -17.71 -7.61 26.76
C LEU A 48 -19.25 -7.56 26.83
N GLN A 49 -19.91 -7.03 25.80
CA GLN A 49 -21.36 -6.82 25.75
C GLN A 49 -22.07 -7.88 24.90
N ASP A 50 -21.48 -8.26 23.76
CA ASP A 50 -21.97 -9.36 22.92
C ASP A 50 -20.83 -10.36 22.58
N PRO A 51 -20.69 -11.44 23.37
CA PRO A 51 -19.71 -12.48 23.10
C PRO A 51 -20.09 -13.39 21.91
N GLN A 52 -21.36 -13.42 21.49
CA GLN A 52 -21.78 -14.24 20.33
C GLN A 52 -21.32 -13.58 19.04
N GLN A 53 -21.53 -12.27 18.92
CA GLN A 53 -20.95 -11.47 17.86
C GLN A 53 -19.42 -11.60 17.89
N PHE A 54 -18.73 -11.40 19.02
CA PHE A 54 -17.26 -11.54 19.08
C PHE A 54 -16.74 -12.90 18.55
N LEU A 55 -17.39 -14.01 18.88
CA LEU A 55 -17.04 -15.34 18.35
C LEU A 55 -17.17 -15.44 16.82
N PHE A 56 -18.05 -14.66 16.19
CA PHE A 56 -18.18 -14.58 14.74
C PHE A 56 -17.00 -13.85 14.07
N TRP A 57 -16.50 -12.72 14.62
CA TRP A 57 -15.25 -12.14 14.10
C TRP A 57 -14.02 -13.00 14.41
N ALA A 58 -14.01 -13.75 15.52
CA ALA A 58 -12.97 -14.76 15.76
C ALA A 58 -13.00 -15.87 14.70
N LEU A 59 -14.20 -16.31 14.29
CA LEU A 59 -14.38 -17.25 13.17
C LEU A 59 -13.94 -16.65 11.82
N ILE A 60 -14.28 -15.40 11.49
CA ILE A 60 -13.78 -14.76 10.27
C ILE A 60 -12.26 -14.58 10.32
N GLY A 61 -11.68 -14.25 11.47
CA GLY A 61 -10.23 -14.22 11.67
C GLY A 61 -9.61 -15.59 11.39
N ALA A 62 -10.19 -16.67 11.92
CA ALA A 62 -9.76 -18.03 11.63
C ALA A 62 -9.91 -18.41 10.14
N ILE A 63 -10.97 -17.96 9.46
CA ILE A 63 -11.18 -18.16 8.02
C ILE A 63 -10.15 -17.38 7.19
N LEU A 64 -9.82 -16.14 7.56
CA LEU A 64 -8.78 -15.32 6.93
C LEU A 64 -7.42 -16.01 7.08
N ILE A 65 -7.06 -16.39 8.31
CA ILE A 65 -5.83 -17.13 8.61
C ILE A 65 -5.78 -18.40 7.75
N SER A 66 -6.83 -19.22 7.80
CA SER A 66 -6.90 -20.46 7.02
C SER A 66 -6.77 -20.19 5.52
N THR A 67 -7.40 -19.14 4.99
CA THR A 67 -7.37 -18.78 3.56
C THR A 67 -5.98 -18.36 3.12
N VAL A 68 -5.31 -17.51 3.92
CA VAL A 68 -3.94 -17.06 3.67
C VAL A 68 -2.95 -18.23 3.70
N PHE A 69 -3.08 -19.15 4.66
CA PHE A 69 -2.23 -20.36 4.76
C PHE A 69 -2.67 -21.53 3.86
N THR A 70 -3.79 -21.46 3.13
CA THR A 70 -4.29 -22.59 2.28
C THR A 70 -3.24 -23.10 1.29
N MET A 71 -2.44 -22.22 0.70
CA MET A 71 -1.44 -22.59 -0.31
C MET A 71 -0.24 -23.33 0.29
N SER A 72 0.32 -22.86 1.40
CA SER A 72 1.47 -23.49 2.06
C SER A 72 1.10 -24.78 2.82
N ILE A 73 -0.17 -24.93 3.22
CA ILE A 73 -0.77 -26.22 3.61
C ILE A 73 -0.83 -27.19 2.41
N THR A 74 -0.94 -26.67 1.16
CA THR A 74 -1.23 -27.47 -0.04
C THR A 74 -0.06 -27.50 -1.02
N HIS A 75 1.05 -28.16 -0.63
CA HIS A 75 2.30 -28.29 -1.41
C HIS A 75 2.14 -28.64 -2.91
N ARG A 76 1.09 -29.38 -3.30
CA ARG A 76 0.82 -29.70 -4.73
C ARG A 76 0.51 -28.45 -5.57
N VAL A 77 -0.23 -27.50 -5.02
CA VAL A 77 -0.60 -26.24 -5.69
C VAL A 77 0.64 -25.36 -5.78
N GLN A 78 1.34 -25.22 -4.66
CA GLN A 78 2.61 -24.52 -4.49
C GLN A 78 3.67 -24.94 -5.55
N ASP A 79 4.03 -26.22 -5.64
CA ASP A 79 5.01 -26.72 -6.63
C ASP A 79 4.55 -26.48 -8.08
N THR A 80 3.23 -26.55 -8.35
CA THR A 80 2.66 -26.29 -9.68
C THR A 80 2.81 -24.82 -10.11
N PHE A 81 2.62 -23.86 -9.21
CA PHE A 81 2.76 -22.44 -9.50
C PHE A 81 4.19 -21.90 -9.37
N SER A 82 5.08 -22.59 -8.65
CA SER A 82 6.47 -22.15 -8.42
C SER A 82 7.24 -21.74 -9.71
N PRO A 83 7.21 -22.48 -10.83
CA PRO A 83 7.85 -22.06 -12.08
C PRO A 83 7.29 -20.80 -12.72
N PHE A 84 6.02 -20.45 -12.44
CA PHE A 84 5.39 -19.21 -12.85
C PHE A 84 5.79 -18.05 -11.93
N LEU A 85 5.73 -18.26 -10.61
CA LEU A 85 6.09 -17.24 -9.61
C LEU A 85 7.55 -16.79 -9.73
N MET A 86 8.49 -17.71 -10.02
CA MET A 86 9.89 -17.35 -10.30
C MET A 86 10.06 -16.45 -11.53
N ARG A 87 9.18 -16.56 -12.54
CA ARG A 87 9.20 -15.69 -13.74
C ARG A 87 8.65 -14.28 -13.46
N LEU A 88 7.90 -14.09 -12.38
CA LEU A 88 7.40 -12.78 -11.97
C LEU A 88 8.45 -11.95 -11.22
N LYS A 89 9.38 -12.57 -10.49
CA LYS A 89 10.35 -11.86 -9.63
C LYS A 89 11.13 -10.71 -10.31
N PRO A 90 11.56 -10.80 -11.58
CA PRO A 90 12.22 -9.68 -12.28
C PRO A 90 11.36 -8.43 -12.49
N TRP A 91 10.03 -8.54 -12.39
CA TRP A 91 9.08 -7.44 -12.57
C TRP A 91 8.79 -6.67 -11.29
N ALA A 92 9.10 -7.22 -10.11
CA ALA A 92 8.77 -6.63 -8.82
C ALA A 92 9.31 -5.19 -8.65
N ALA A 93 10.61 -4.97 -8.93
CA ALA A 93 11.22 -3.65 -8.81
C ALA A 93 10.78 -2.65 -9.90
N PRO A 94 10.62 -3.05 -11.18
CA PRO A 94 9.93 -2.24 -12.18
C PRO A 94 8.52 -1.80 -11.80
N ILE A 95 7.70 -2.70 -11.22
CA ILE A 95 6.33 -2.39 -10.79
C ILE A 95 6.36 -1.31 -9.72
N ALA A 96 7.07 -1.53 -8.60
CA ALA A 96 7.22 -0.55 -7.52
C ALA A 96 7.65 0.84 -8.02
N ARG A 97 8.71 0.90 -8.84
CA ARG A 97 9.23 2.15 -9.42
C ARG A 97 8.20 2.87 -10.33
N VAL A 98 7.43 2.12 -11.12
CA VAL A 98 6.34 2.64 -11.96
C VAL A 98 5.18 3.12 -11.11
N THR A 99 4.83 2.37 -10.05
CA THR A 99 3.82 2.73 -9.05
C THR A 99 4.17 4.04 -8.37
N LEU A 100 5.36 4.20 -7.79
CA LEU A 100 5.80 5.48 -7.21
C LEU A 100 5.70 6.61 -8.23
N GLY A 101 6.20 6.39 -9.45
CA GLY A 101 6.13 7.38 -10.52
C GLY A 101 4.71 7.84 -10.85
N ALA A 102 3.79 6.90 -11.06
CA ALA A 102 2.39 7.17 -11.33
C ALA A 102 1.67 7.83 -10.14
N CYS A 103 1.93 7.39 -8.92
CA CYS A 103 1.28 7.92 -7.72
C CYS A 103 1.70 9.36 -7.42
N LEU A 104 2.98 9.71 -7.60
CA LEU A 104 3.45 11.10 -7.44
C LEU A 104 2.85 12.03 -8.52
N ILE A 105 2.72 11.55 -9.77
CA ILE A 105 2.02 12.29 -10.84
C ILE A 105 0.53 12.46 -10.50
N ALA A 106 -0.15 11.41 -10.04
CA ALA A 106 -1.56 11.46 -9.67
C ALA A 106 -1.81 12.43 -8.51
N SER A 107 -0.93 12.43 -7.50
CA SER A 107 -0.95 13.38 -6.37
C SER A 107 -0.82 14.82 -6.89
N ALA A 108 0.19 15.08 -7.74
CA ALA A 108 0.41 16.37 -8.37
C ALA A 108 -0.78 16.84 -9.25
N TYR A 109 -1.45 15.92 -9.93
CA TYR A 109 -2.62 16.20 -10.77
C TYR A 109 -3.87 16.54 -9.95
N ASN A 110 -4.13 15.80 -8.87
CA ASN A 110 -5.30 15.99 -8.00
C ASN A 110 -5.12 17.14 -6.98
N ASN A 111 -3.98 17.86 -7.03
CA ASN A 111 -3.64 18.96 -6.13
C ASN A 111 -3.55 18.57 -4.65
N ALA A 112 -3.15 17.34 -4.34
CA ALA A 112 -3.03 16.83 -2.96
C ALA A 112 -1.81 15.90 -2.78
N LEU A 113 -1.35 15.72 -1.55
CA LEU A 113 0.00 15.23 -1.25
C LEU A 113 0.22 13.74 -1.54
N PHE A 114 -0.67 12.89 -1.02
CA PHE A 114 -0.62 11.43 -1.11
C PHE A 114 -2.03 10.84 -1.10
N GLY A 115 -2.91 11.43 -0.29
CA GLY A 115 -4.35 11.38 -0.49
C GLY A 115 -4.95 12.78 -0.72
N PRO A 116 -6.15 12.85 -1.31
CA PRO A 116 -6.97 14.05 -1.52
C PRO A 116 -7.21 14.94 -0.29
N GLU A 117 -7.31 14.37 0.91
CA GLU A 117 -7.50 15.07 2.18
C GLU A 117 -6.26 15.80 2.68
N LEU A 118 -5.14 15.68 1.95
CA LEU A 118 -3.91 16.42 2.17
C LEU A 118 -3.67 17.46 1.06
N PRO A 119 -4.61 18.42 0.82
CA PRO A 119 -4.56 19.30 -0.34
C PRO A 119 -3.36 20.26 -0.30
N PHE A 120 -2.90 20.73 -1.46
CA PHE A 120 -1.76 21.66 -1.53
C PHE A 120 -2.07 23.07 -0.98
N SER A 121 -3.34 23.42 -0.80
CA SER A 121 -3.79 24.64 -0.10
C SER A 121 -3.19 24.77 1.29
N ASP A 122 -3.03 23.65 1.97
CA ASP A 122 -2.56 23.56 3.36
C ASP A 122 -1.10 23.94 3.57
N PHE A 123 -0.34 24.03 2.47
CA PHE A 123 1.04 24.48 2.41
C PHE A 123 1.16 25.93 1.89
N GLY A 124 0.02 26.61 1.63
CA GLY A 124 -0.03 28.00 1.18
C GLY A 124 0.80 28.25 -0.07
N THR A 125 1.70 29.23 -0.01
CA THR A 125 2.61 29.60 -1.10
C THR A 125 3.51 28.46 -1.57
N PHE A 126 3.83 27.48 -0.71
CA PHE A 126 4.66 26.33 -1.07
C PHE A 126 3.90 25.23 -1.82
N GLY A 127 2.55 25.24 -1.83
CA GLY A 127 1.74 24.21 -2.49
C GLY A 127 2.06 24.02 -3.97
N ARG A 128 2.31 25.11 -4.71
CA ARG A 128 2.71 25.05 -6.12
C ARG A 128 4.12 24.50 -6.33
N MET A 129 5.04 24.76 -5.41
CA MET A 129 6.40 24.18 -5.43
C MET A 129 6.35 22.66 -5.18
N ILE A 130 5.54 22.23 -4.21
CA ILE A 130 5.28 20.82 -3.89
C ILE A 130 4.72 20.11 -5.13
N GLN A 131 3.68 20.66 -5.77
CA GLN A 131 3.08 20.13 -6.99
C GLN A 131 4.11 19.93 -8.12
N ILE A 132 4.94 20.93 -8.39
CA ILE A 132 5.97 20.86 -9.44
C ILE A 132 7.03 19.81 -9.09
N THR A 133 7.45 19.73 -7.82
CA THR A 133 8.41 18.73 -7.34
C THR A 133 7.87 17.31 -7.46
N LEU A 134 6.57 17.10 -7.18
CA LEU A 134 5.89 15.82 -7.34
C LEU A 134 5.76 15.41 -8.81
N TYR A 135 5.38 16.31 -9.71
CA TYR A 135 5.39 16.03 -11.15
C TYR A 135 6.78 15.62 -11.66
N ILE A 136 7.82 16.38 -11.33
CA ILE A 136 9.20 16.09 -11.76
C ILE A 136 9.65 14.74 -11.19
N SER A 137 9.47 14.51 -9.89
CA SER A 137 9.89 13.28 -9.22
C SER A 137 9.12 12.06 -9.72
N GLY A 138 7.83 12.23 -10.00
CA GLY A 138 6.97 11.20 -10.55
C GLY A 138 7.36 10.80 -11.98
N ILE A 139 7.53 11.78 -12.88
CA ILE A 139 7.96 11.52 -14.27
C ILE A 139 9.34 10.85 -14.31
N LEU A 140 10.31 11.36 -13.55
CA LEU A 140 11.66 10.79 -13.44
C LEU A 140 11.63 9.34 -12.93
N SER A 141 10.83 9.06 -11.89
CA SER A 141 10.66 7.70 -11.34
C SER A 141 9.98 6.76 -12.34
N LEU A 142 8.91 7.21 -12.98
CA LEU A 142 8.13 6.45 -13.95
C LEU A 142 9.01 5.94 -15.11
N VAL A 143 9.76 6.83 -15.75
CA VAL A 143 10.64 6.49 -16.89
C VAL A 143 11.98 5.86 -16.45
N GLY A 144 12.32 5.96 -15.15
CA GLY A 144 13.56 5.43 -14.61
C GLY A 144 14.80 6.29 -14.91
N LEU A 145 14.64 7.61 -14.99
CA LEU A 145 15.74 8.58 -15.16
C LEU A 145 16.04 9.20 -13.79
N TRP A 146 17.30 9.20 -13.33
CA TRP A 146 17.72 9.84 -12.07
C TRP A 146 16.89 9.49 -10.81
N THR A 147 16.27 8.31 -10.80
CA THR A 147 15.37 7.82 -9.73
C THR A 147 15.80 8.04 -8.28
N ARG A 148 17.10 7.97 -7.96
CA ARG A 148 17.59 8.26 -6.60
C ARG A 148 17.43 9.74 -6.21
N ALA A 149 17.63 10.66 -7.16
CA ALA A 149 17.37 12.08 -6.95
C ALA A 149 15.86 12.36 -6.86
N ALA A 150 15.06 11.72 -7.70
CA ALA A 150 13.59 11.80 -7.64
C ALA A 150 13.04 11.29 -6.30
N GLY A 151 13.53 10.14 -5.80
CA GLY A 151 13.20 9.63 -4.47
C GLY A 151 13.68 10.56 -3.36
N SER A 152 14.86 11.17 -3.49
CA SER A 152 15.36 12.16 -2.51
C SER A 152 14.49 13.42 -2.46
N LEU A 153 13.98 13.89 -3.60
CA LEU A 153 13.02 14.99 -3.67
C LEU A 153 11.68 14.60 -3.05
N ALA A 154 11.15 13.42 -3.40
CA ALA A 154 9.91 12.90 -2.80
C ALA A 154 10.03 12.70 -1.27
N LEU A 155 11.21 12.34 -0.75
CA LEU A 155 11.48 12.25 0.69
C LEU A 155 11.38 13.62 1.39
N LEU A 156 11.86 14.70 0.75
CA LEU A 156 11.69 16.07 1.28
C LEU A 156 10.22 16.47 1.31
N ILE A 157 9.44 16.11 0.28
CA ILE A 157 8.00 16.33 0.25
C ILE A 157 7.27 15.51 1.34
N PHE A 158 7.68 14.26 1.57
CA PHE A 158 7.14 13.43 2.65
C PHE A 158 7.46 14.03 4.04
N ALA A 159 8.69 14.53 4.24
CA ALA A 159 9.10 15.21 5.48
C ALA A 159 8.32 16.51 5.72
N ALA A 160 8.02 17.29 4.66
CA ALA A 160 7.12 18.43 4.76
C ALA A 160 5.68 18.01 5.14
N GLY A 161 5.22 16.86 4.63
CA GLY A 161 3.98 16.21 5.08
C GLY A 161 3.99 15.91 6.58
N ILE A 162 5.07 15.33 7.13
CA ILE A 162 5.20 15.04 8.57
C ILE A 162 5.14 16.34 9.38
N ALA A 163 5.84 17.39 8.94
CA ALA A 163 5.84 18.69 9.62
C ALA A 163 4.47 19.40 9.62
N LYS A 164 3.57 19.06 8.67
CA LYS A 164 2.22 19.63 8.55
C LYS A 164 1.14 18.79 9.25
N TYR A 165 1.17 17.47 9.08
CA TYR A 165 0.10 16.54 9.49
C TYR A 165 0.50 15.61 10.66
N ASN A 166 1.71 15.76 11.20
CA ASN A 166 2.22 15.02 12.36
C ASN A 166 2.07 13.50 12.19
N ILE A 167 1.47 12.82 13.18
CA ILE A 167 1.35 11.36 13.22
C ILE A 167 0.42 10.79 12.15
N TYR A 168 -0.49 11.58 11.55
CA TYR A 168 -1.36 11.11 10.47
C TYR A 168 -0.56 10.66 9.22
N MET A 169 0.68 11.14 9.05
CA MET A 169 1.55 10.67 7.98
C MET A 169 1.94 9.18 8.06
N PHE A 170 1.76 8.50 9.20
CA PHE A 170 1.98 7.06 9.28
C PHE A 170 0.92 6.26 8.48
N THR A 171 -0.26 6.82 8.22
CA THR A 171 -1.26 6.32 7.26
C THR A 171 -0.66 6.16 5.85
N TYR A 172 0.34 6.98 5.52
CA TYR A 172 1.06 7.02 4.24
C TYR A 172 2.49 6.45 4.30
N ALA A 173 2.82 5.63 5.31
CA ALA A 173 4.11 4.93 5.38
C ALA A 173 4.42 4.07 4.14
N ASN A 174 3.41 3.62 3.39
CA ASN A 174 3.53 2.98 2.08
C ASN A 174 4.33 3.83 1.06
N TYR A 175 4.06 5.12 0.94
CA TYR A 175 4.83 6.04 0.09
C TYR A 175 6.27 6.18 0.58
N LEU A 176 6.50 6.24 1.89
CA LEU A 176 7.85 6.26 2.46
C LEU A 176 8.64 4.98 2.14
N GLY A 177 7.95 3.82 2.14
CA GLY A 177 8.49 2.54 1.68
C GLY A 177 8.94 2.58 0.22
N GLU A 178 8.08 3.05 -0.69
CA GLU A 178 8.41 3.22 -2.11
C GLU A 178 9.54 4.24 -2.34
N ILE A 179 9.53 5.35 -1.61
CA ILE A 179 10.58 6.39 -1.68
C ILE A 179 11.94 5.78 -1.29
N PHE A 180 12.02 5.06 -0.16
CA PHE A 180 13.25 4.37 0.23
C PHE A 180 13.63 3.25 -0.75
N PHE A 181 12.67 2.51 -1.29
CA PHE A 181 12.90 1.49 -2.31
C PHE A 181 13.57 2.07 -3.56
N ALA A 182 13.04 3.17 -4.09
CA ALA A 182 13.60 3.90 -5.23
C ALA A 182 14.98 4.52 -4.92
N MET A 183 15.21 5.01 -3.70
CA MET A 183 16.54 5.50 -3.28
C MET A 183 17.57 4.36 -3.15
N ILE A 184 17.18 3.19 -2.65
CA ILE A 184 18.06 2.04 -2.46
C ILE A 184 18.41 1.38 -3.80
N LEU A 185 17.44 0.94 -4.59
CA LEU A 185 17.68 0.20 -5.84
C LEU A 185 17.97 1.12 -7.04
N GLY A 186 17.37 2.31 -7.07
CA GLY A 186 17.44 3.20 -8.23
C GLY A 186 16.66 2.69 -9.43
N SER A 187 17.20 2.93 -10.63
CA SER A 187 16.45 2.85 -11.89
C SER A 187 16.23 1.42 -12.41
N GLY A 188 17.15 0.51 -12.10
CA GLY A 188 17.07 -0.90 -12.49
C GLY A 188 17.17 -1.14 -14.01
N ARG A 189 16.92 -2.39 -14.43
CA ARG A 189 17.12 -2.86 -15.82
C ARG A 189 16.16 -2.22 -16.84
N PHE A 190 14.93 -1.92 -16.46
CA PHE A 190 13.88 -1.46 -17.38
C PHE A 190 13.72 0.07 -17.31
N SER A 191 14.78 0.82 -17.65
CA SER A 191 14.89 2.26 -17.40
C SER A 191 15.51 3.04 -18.56
N LEU A 192 15.19 4.34 -18.66
CA LEU A 192 15.92 5.26 -19.54
C LEU A 192 17.39 5.42 -19.13
N ASP A 193 17.71 5.42 -17.83
CA ASP A 193 19.10 5.39 -17.33
C ASP A 193 19.93 4.26 -17.96
N HIS A 194 19.32 3.08 -18.15
CA HIS A 194 19.95 1.91 -18.75
C HIS A 194 19.98 2.00 -20.29
N TRP A 195 18.85 2.34 -20.92
CA TRP A 195 18.74 2.37 -22.39
C TRP A 195 19.59 3.47 -23.04
N LEU A 196 19.65 4.66 -22.43
CA LEU A 196 20.50 5.78 -22.85
C LEU A 196 21.99 5.55 -22.49
N ASN A 197 22.34 4.40 -21.89
CA ASN A 197 23.70 4.04 -21.47
C ASN A 197 24.42 5.10 -20.63
N LEU A 198 23.68 5.93 -19.88
CA LEU A 198 24.22 7.13 -19.24
C LEU A 198 25.47 6.80 -18.41
N PRO A 199 26.58 7.53 -18.56
CA PRO A 199 27.83 7.21 -17.88
C PRO A 199 27.62 7.20 -16.35
N LYS A 200 28.40 6.40 -15.62
CA LYS A 200 28.20 6.18 -14.18
C LYS A 200 28.09 7.48 -13.36
N MET A 201 28.77 8.53 -13.82
CA MET A 201 28.77 9.89 -13.28
C MET A 201 27.45 10.65 -13.54
N ALA A 202 26.91 10.56 -14.77
CA ALA A 202 25.63 11.19 -15.15
C ALA A 202 24.39 10.51 -14.53
N ARG A 203 24.52 9.26 -14.07
CA ARG A 203 23.48 8.53 -13.30
C ARG A 203 23.26 9.06 -11.86
N PHE A 204 23.79 10.23 -11.54
CA PHE A 204 23.82 10.87 -10.21
C PHE A 204 24.22 9.92 -9.06
N ASN A 205 25.12 8.98 -9.35
CA ASN A 205 25.76 8.14 -8.33
C ASN A 205 26.79 8.96 -7.55
N LEU A 206 26.32 9.85 -6.67
CA LEU A 206 27.11 10.25 -5.51
C LEU A 206 27.65 8.97 -4.88
N ALA A 207 28.97 8.88 -4.71
CA ALA A 207 29.63 7.63 -4.30
C ALA A 207 29.07 7.08 -2.97
N ILE A 208 28.57 7.97 -2.12
CA ILE A 208 27.80 7.69 -0.91
C ILE A 208 26.59 6.80 -1.21
N PHE A 209 25.64 7.23 -2.05
CA PHE A 209 24.47 6.42 -2.44
C PHE A 209 24.85 5.15 -3.20
N ALA A 210 25.92 5.16 -3.99
CA ALA A 210 26.40 3.96 -4.68
C ALA A 210 27.08 2.93 -3.74
N LYS A 211 27.58 3.36 -2.58
CA LYS A 211 28.13 2.49 -1.52
C LYS A 211 27.05 2.04 -0.55
N LEU A 212 26.17 2.95 -0.14
CA LEU A 212 25.06 2.71 0.76
C LEU A 212 23.98 1.83 0.10
N GLY A 213 23.60 2.11 -1.14
CA GLY A 213 22.65 1.31 -1.91
C GLY A 213 23.04 -0.16 -1.98
N ARG A 214 24.29 -0.49 -2.31
CA ARG A 214 24.79 -1.89 -2.29
C ARG A 214 24.81 -2.56 -0.91
N ARG A 215 24.80 -1.78 0.19
CA ARG A 215 24.68 -2.30 1.56
C ARG A 215 23.21 -2.49 1.97
N LEU A 216 22.31 -1.66 1.45
CA LEU A 216 20.87 -1.68 1.74
C LEU A 216 20.04 -2.46 0.72
N GLU A 217 20.59 -2.85 -0.42
CA GLU A 217 19.91 -3.63 -1.48
C GLU A 217 19.24 -4.92 -0.96
N PRO A 218 19.86 -5.73 -0.07
CA PRO A 218 19.20 -6.86 0.59
C PRO A 218 18.05 -6.50 1.56
N TYR A 219 17.82 -5.20 1.79
CA TYR A 219 16.82 -4.63 2.68
C TYR A 219 15.77 -3.79 1.96
N ALA A 220 15.86 -3.59 0.64
CA ALA A 220 14.91 -2.78 -0.13
C ALA A 220 13.46 -3.31 -0.03
N PHE A 221 13.24 -4.58 -0.37
CA PHE A 221 11.92 -5.22 -0.25
C PHE A 221 11.46 -5.39 1.21
N PRO A 222 12.30 -5.79 2.19
CA PRO A 222 11.92 -5.75 3.60
C PRO A 222 11.44 -4.39 4.08
N VAL A 223 12.13 -3.29 3.74
CA VAL A 223 11.75 -1.93 4.15
C VAL A 223 10.44 -1.51 3.48
N LEU A 224 10.28 -1.77 2.18
CA LEU A 224 9.03 -1.53 1.45
C LEU A 224 7.86 -2.27 2.12
N ARG A 225 8.01 -3.58 2.35
CA ARG A 225 7.01 -4.44 2.98
C ARG A 225 6.64 -4.00 4.39
N ILE A 226 7.62 -3.71 5.24
CA ILE A 226 7.39 -3.34 6.65
C ILE A 226 6.68 -1.99 6.74
N LEU A 227 7.14 -0.97 5.99
CA LEU A 227 6.49 0.34 5.97
C LEU A 227 5.10 0.29 5.34
N PHE A 228 4.89 -0.58 4.34
CA PHE A 228 3.58 -0.84 3.76
C PHE A 228 2.60 -1.48 4.77
N GLY A 229 3.04 -2.50 5.51
CA GLY A 229 2.24 -3.13 6.57
C GLY A 229 1.96 -2.17 7.75
N ILE A 230 2.92 -1.31 8.10
CA ILE A 230 2.71 -0.21 9.05
C ILE A 230 1.64 0.76 8.55
N SER A 231 1.64 1.10 7.25
CA SER A 231 0.61 1.97 6.64
C SER A 231 -0.80 1.42 6.89
N ILE A 232 -1.01 0.13 6.64
CA ILE A 232 -2.32 -0.51 6.81
C ILE A 232 -2.69 -0.62 8.29
N ALA A 233 -1.78 -1.12 9.13
CA ALA A 233 -2.03 -1.26 10.57
C ALA A 233 -2.31 0.09 11.24
N PHE A 234 -1.60 1.15 10.85
CA PHE A 234 -1.82 2.50 11.38
C PHE A 234 -3.09 3.13 10.83
N ALA A 235 -3.38 3.02 9.53
CA ALA A 235 -4.64 3.52 8.95
C ALA A 235 -5.86 2.91 9.65
N SER A 236 -5.81 1.59 9.87
CA SER A 236 -6.86 0.86 10.58
C SER A 236 -7.01 1.30 12.03
N TYR A 237 -5.90 1.40 12.78
CA TYR A 237 -5.90 1.89 14.15
C TYR A 237 -6.42 3.34 14.25
N TYR A 238 -5.99 4.22 13.36
CA TYR A 238 -6.38 5.63 13.37
C TYR A 238 -7.87 5.81 13.07
N ALA A 239 -8.34 5.27 11.95
CA ALA A 239 -9.69 5.54 11.46
C ALA A 239 -10.76 4.64 12.12
N LYS A 240 -10.47 3.35 12.37
CA LYS A 240 -11.46 2.40 12.91
C LYS A 240 -11.42 2.23 14.43
N PHE A 241 -10.32 2.60 15.11
CA PHE A 241 -10.22 2.49 16.58
C PHE A 241 -10.15 3.84 17.30
N VAL A 242 -9.25 4.76 16.91
CA VAL A 242 -9.14 6.09 17.55
C VAL A 242 -10.29 7.01 17.15
N HIS A 243 -10.62 7.07 15.86
CA HIS A 243 -11.67 7.92 15.29
C HIS A 243 -12.82 7.10 14.69
N SER A 244 -13.23 6.02 15.37
CA SER A 244 -14.19 5.01 14.89
C SER A 244 -15.53 5.56 14.36
N GLN A 245 -15.89 6.81 14.70
CA GLN A 245 -17.03 7.50 14.10
C GLN A 245 -16.91 7.64 12.57
N LEU A 246 -15.70 7.82 12.02
CA LEU A 246 -15.45 7.84 10.57
C LEU A 246 -15.96 6.55 9.92
N ALA A 247 -15.59 5.40 10.49
CA ALA A 247 -16.03 4.10 10.00
C ALA A 247 -17.55 3.86 10.22
N LEU A 248 -18.11 4.38 11.31
CA LEU A 248 -19.57 4.32 11.57
C LEU A 248 -20.40 5.13 10.58
N ASP A 249 -19.94 6.31 10.19
CA ASP A 249 -20.61 7.14 9.18
C ASP A 249 -20.59 6.46 7.81
N VAL A 250 -19.54 5.70 7.47
CA VAL A 250 -19.49 4.88 6.25
C VAL A 250 -20.44 3.69 6.33
N VAL A 251 -20.45 2.95 7.44
CA VAL A 251 -21.41 1.86 7.68
C VAL A 251 -22.86 2.35 7.54
N THR A 252 -23.13 3.56 8.05
CA THR A 252 -24.44 4.22 7.97
C THR A 252 -24.76 4.65 6.54
N LYS A 253 -23.84 5.36 5.87
CA LYS A 253 -23.99 5.92 4.51
C LYS A 253 -24.24 4.86 3.44
N TYR A 254 -23.59 3.70 3.57
CA TYR A 254 -23.74 2.58 2.64
C TYR A 254 -24.67 1.48 3.16
N HIS A 255 -25.34 1.72 4.30
CA HIS A 255 -26.30 0.81 4.92
C HIS A 255 -25.77 -0.64 5.08
N LEU A 256 -24.50 -0.80 5.48
CA LEU A 256 -23.83 -2.11 5.52
C LEU A 256 -24.52 -3.09 6.49
N THR A 257 -25.23 -2.58 7.49
CA THR A 257 -26.13 -3.34 8.37
C THR A 257 -27.19 -4.14 7.62
N ASN A 258 -27.68 -3.66 6.47
CA ASN A 258 -28.69 -4.36 5.65
C ASN A 258 -28.11 -5.57 4.89
N PHE A 259 -26.79 -5.69 4.81
CA PHE A 259 -26.09 -6.84 4.24
C PHE A 259 -25.57 -7.77 5.33
N PHE A 260 -24.84 -7.24 6.30
CA PHE A 260 -24.19 -8.02 7.35
C PHE A 260 -25.10 -8.40 8.52
N HIS A 261 -26.19 -7.67 8.75
CA HIS A 261 -27.16 -7.89 9.83
C HIS A 261 -26.55 -7.86 11.26
N PHE A 262 -25.42 -7.16 11.43
CA PHE A 262 -24.76 -6.89 12.71
C PHE A 262 -24.92 -5.43 13.15
N ASP A 263 -24.54 -5.15 14.40
CA ASP A 263 -24.42 -3.80 14.91
C ASP A 263 -23.37 -2.96 14.12
N PRO A 264 -23.60 -1.66 13.86
CA PRO A 264 -22.67 -0.82 13.11
C PRO A 264 -21.24 -0.81 13.64
N LEU A 265 -21.05 -0.67 14.95
CA LEU A 265 -19.74 -0.63 15.60
C LEU A 265 -19.09 -2.02 15.61
N PHE A 266 -19.90 -3.08 15.55
CA PHE A 266 -19.39 -4.43 15.35
C PHE A 266 -18.83 -4.65 13.94
N ILE A 267 -19.42 -4.05 12.89
CA ILE A 267 -18.85 -4.06 11.54
C ILE A 267 -17.50 -3.33 11.51
N VAL A 268 -17.39 -2.18 12.19
CA VAL A 268 -16.14 -1.42 12.33
C VAL A 268 -15.05 -2.23 13.04
N LEU A 269 -15.37 -2.88 14.16
CA LEU A 269 -14.45 -3.75 14.90
C LEU A 269 -13.88 -4.88 14.03
N GLY A 270 -14.71 -5.46 13.15
CA GLY A 270 -14.28 -6.49 12.21
C GLY A 270 -13.27 -6.02 11.20
N ALA A 271 -13.58 -4.91 10.53
CA ALA A 271 -12.70 -4.31 9.55
C ALA A 271 -11.36 -3.87 10.18
N PHE A 272 -11.39 -3.38 11.44
CA PHE A 272 -10.19 -3.11 12.24
C PHE A 272 -9.33 -4.37 12.46
N CYS A 273 -9.92 -5.44 12.96
CA CYS A 273 -9.22 -6.70 13.21
C CYS A 273 -8.62 -7.31 11.93
N VAL A 274 -9.37 -7.26 10.81
CA VAL A 274 -8.92 -7.81 9.50
C VAL A 274 -7.74 -7.03 8.93
N GLU A 275 -7.83 -5.70 8.85
CA GLU A 275 -6.75 -4.86 8.32
C GLU A 275 -5.51 -4.87 9.22
N LEU A 276 -5.70 -4.80 10.55
CA LEU A 276 -4.59 -4.90 11.49
C LEU A 276 -3.84 -6.23 11.34
N LEU A 277 -4.58 -7.35 11.17
CA LEU A 277 -3.99 -8.67 10.94
C LEU A 277 -3.23 -8.74 9.59
N ILE A 278 -3.79 -8.16 8.52
CA ILE A 278 -3.10 -8.02 7.22
C ILE A 278 -1.81 -7.19 7.37
N GLY A 279 -1.88 -6.05 8.06
CA GLY A 279 -0.73 -5.19 8.34
C GLY A 279 0.36 -5.91 9.13
N LEU A 280 -0.01 -6.68 10.16
CA LEU A 280 0.89 -7.51 10.95
C LEU A 280 1.51 -8.65 10.13
N PHE A 281 0.74 -9.36 9.31
CA PHE A 281 1.25 -10.38 8.39
C PHE A 281 2.26 -9.79 7.40
N LEU A 282 2.00 -8.60 6.87
CA LEU A 282 2.94 -7.87 6.02
C LEU A 282 4.19 -7.45 6.80
N ILE A 283 4.09 -6.88 8.01
CA ILE A 283 5.25 -6.50 8.86
C ILE A 283 6.13 -7.71 9.19
N LEU A 284 5.53 -8.85 9.55
CA LEU A 284 6.24 -10.08 9.90
C LEU A 284 6.73 -10.85 8.66
N GLY A 285 6.14 -10.60 7.50
CA GLY A 285 6.42 -11.32 6.27
C GLY A 285 5.90 -12.75 6.32
N VAL A 286 4.64 -12.89 6.75
CA VAL A 286 3.85 -14.12 6.71
C VAL A 286 3.09 -14.15 5.39
N GLU A 287 3.20 -15.26 4.66
CA GLU A 287 2.43 -15.59 3.45
C GLU A 287 2.35 -14.44 2.44
N ILE A 288 3.47 -13.73 2.23
CA ILE A 288 3.53 -12.42 1.56
C ILE A 288 2.73 -12.39 0.24
N ARG A 289 2.74 -13.49 -0.54
CA ARG A 289 1.97 -13.60 -1.79
C ARG A 289 0.46 -13.73 -1.57
N HIS A 290 0.04 -14.54 -0.60
CA HIS A 290 -1.37 -14.83 -0.35
C HIS A 290 -2.01 -13.72 0.48
N THR A 291 -1.30 -13.14 1.45
CA THR A 291 -1.69 -11.88 2.11
C THR A 291 -1.82 -10.75 1.09
N ALA A 292 -0.90 -10.63 0.12
CA ALA A 292 -1.01 -9.61 -0.93
C ALA A 292 -2.21 -9.84 -1.87
N LEU A 293 -2.46 -11.08 -2.32
CA LEU A 293 -3.63 -11.39 -3.16
C LEU A 293 -4.96 -11.23 -2.41
N PHE A 294 -5.01 -11.64 -1.13
CA PHE A 294 -6.18 -11.47 -0.27
C PHE A 294 -6.52 -9.99 -0.10
N PHE A 295 -5.53 -9.15 0.24
CA PHE A 295 -5.78 -7.72 0.38
C PHE A 295 -6.10 -7.06 -0.97
N LEU A 296 -5.46 -7.44 -2.08
CA LEU A 296 -5.83 -6.98 -3.43
C LEU A 296 -7.29 -7.30 -3.78
N PHE A 297 -7.80 -8.48 -3.41
CA PHE A 297 -9.18 -8.87 -3.65
C PHE A 297 -10.17 -7.99 -2.88
N TRP A 298 -9.96 -7.80 -1.57
CA TRP A 298 -10.83 -6.95 -0.75
C TRP A 298 -10.73 -5.47 -1.13
N LEU A 299 -9.53 -4.98 -1.46
CA LEU A 299 -9.30 -3.62 -1.95
C LEU A 299 -10.05 -3.35 -3.26
N ALA A 300 -10.02 -4.30 -4.20
CA ALA A 300 -10.76 -4.22 -5.45
C ALA A 300 -12.29 -4.28 -5.22
N LEU A 301 -12.75 -5.09 -4.27
CA LEU A 301 -14.17 -5.16 -3.90
C LEU A 301 -14.65 -3.84 -3.26
N SER A 302 -13.83 -3.24 -2.38
CA SER A 302 -14.10 -1.94 -1.75
C SER A 302 -14.26 -0.83 -2.80
N LEU A 303 -13.26 -0.69 -3.68
CA LEU A 303 -13.28 0.24 -4.82
C LEU A 303 -14.55 0.12 -5.67
N LEU A 304 -14.96 -1.12 -5.99
CA LEU A 304 -16.14 -1.41 -6.82
C LEU A 304 -17.47 -1.16 -6.09
N TYR A 305 -17.53 -1.40 -4.78
CA TYR A 305 -18.76 -1.29 -3.99
C TYR A 305 -19.03 0.15 -3.53
N PHE A 306 -18.03 0.83 -2.96
CA PHE A 306 -18.19 2.16 -2.42
C PHE A 306 -18.06 3.28 -3.47
N GLY A 307 -17.51 2.97 -4.66
CA GLY A 307 -17.30 3.94 -5.75
C GLY A 307 -16.15 4.92 -5.50
N GLU A 308 -15.13 4.46 -4.77
CA GLU A 308 -14.06 5.32 -4.24
C GLU A 308 -13.11 5.83 -5.33
N ALA A 309 -12.37 6.90 -5.01
CA ALA A 309 -11.34 7.42 -5.89
C ALA A 309 -10.19 6.42 -6.06
N VAL A 310 -9.94 5.97 -7.30
CA VAL A 310 -8.92 4.96 -7.61
C VAL A 310 -7.49 5.48 -7.40
N TRP A 311 -7.24 6.79 -7.54
CA TRP A 311 -5.87 7.32 -7.64
C TRP A 311 -4.99 7.13 -6.39
N PRO A 312 -5.46 7.26 -5.14
CA PRO A 312 -4.64 7.03 -3.95
C PRO A 312 -4.42 5.53 -3.70
N HIS A 313 -5.36 4.69 -4.15
CA HIS A 313 -5.23 3.24 -4.09
C HIS A 313 -4.18 2.68 -5.06
N LEU A 314 -3.66 3.47 -6.01
CA LEU A 314 -2.61 3.05 -6.93
C LEU A 314 -1.32 2.61 -6.21
N VAL A 315 -0.97 3.24 -5.08
CA VAL A 315 0.19 2.80 -4.27
C VAL A 315 -0.13 1.48 -3.55
N LEU A 316 -1.36 1.30 -3.08
CA LEU A 316 -1.79 0.06 -2.43
C LEU A 316 -1.74 -1.11 -3.41
N VAL A 317 -2.44 -1.00 -4.54
CA VAL A 317 -2.44 -2.01 -5.61
C VAL A 317 -1.02 -2.28 -6.13
N GLY A 318 -0.24 -1.22 -6.38
CA GLY A 318 1.10 -1.32 -6.95
C GLY A 318 2.12 -1.98 -6.05
N VAL A 319 2.19 -1.60 -4.77
CA VAL A 319 3.08 -2.23 -3.79
C VAL A 319 2.68 -3.70 -3.59
N LEU A 320 1.38 -4.01 -3.52
CA LEU A 320 0.91 -5.40 -3.40
C LEU A 320 1.34 -6.26 -4.59
N LEU A 321 1.23 -5.74 -5.82
CA LEU A 321 1.72 -6.43 -7.02
C LEU A 321 3.26 -6.59 -7.00
N ALA A 322 4.00 -5.58 -6.56
CA ALA A 322 5.45 -5.68 -6.41
C ALA A 322 5.87 -6.74 -5.38
N LEU A 323 5.21 -6.78 -4.21
CA LEU A 323 5.43 -7.77 -3.16
C LEU A 323 5.02 -9.18 -3.62
N PHE A 324 3.89 -9.33 -4.30
CA PHE A 324 3.45 -10.61 -4.88
C PHE A 324 4.47 -11.16 -5.89
N CYS A 325 4.95 -10.30 -6.80
CA CYS A 325 6.01 -10.66 -7.75
C CYS A 325 7.32 -11.03 -7.03
N HIS A 326 7.72 -10.29 -5.99
CA HIS A 326 8.94 -10.59 -5.24
C HIS A 326 8.86 -11.92 -4.49
N GLY A 327 7.75 -12.15 -3.77
CA GLY A 327 7.65 -13.17 -2.76
C GLY A 327 8.44 -12.83 -1.51
N TYR A 328 9.09 -13.84 -0.93
CA TYR A 328 9.77 -13.75 0.36
C TYR A 328 11.13 -13.05 0.28
N ASP A 329 11.48 -12.37 1.38
CA ASP A 329 12.68 -11.56 1.51
C ASP A 329 13.55 -11.97 2.71
N LYS A 330 14.62 -11.21 2.97
CA LYS A 330 15.62 -11.52 4.01
C LYS A 330 15.06 -11.49 5.44
N LEU A 331 14.00 -10.72 5.69
CA LEU A 331 13.44 -10.46 7.03
C LEU A 331 11.97 -10.95 7.14
N SER A 332 11.54 -11.87 6.27
CA SER A 332 10.25 -12.53 6.42
C SER A 332 10.38 -13.74 7.34
N LEU A 333 9.37 -14.03 8.18
CA LEU A 333 9.41 -15.17 9.11
C LEU A 333 9.57 -16.50 8.36
N GLU A 334 8.86 -16.73 7.25
CA GLU A 334 9.09 -17.90 6.39
C GLU A 334 10.46 -17.87 5.70
N GLY A 335 10.96 -16.68 5.35
CA GLY A 335 12.30 -16.46 4.81
C GLY A 335 13.43 -16.77 5.78
N TYR A 336 13.15 -16.85 7.08
CA TYR A 336 14.10 -17.18 8.14
C TYR A 336 13.91 -18.62 8.64
N TYR A 337 12.73 -18.95 9.18
CA TYR A 337 12.47 -20.20 9.88
C TYR A 337 12.13 -21.39 8.97
N PHE A 338 11.54 -21.15 7.80
CA PHE A 338 10.99 -22.22 6.95
C PHE A 338 11.85 -22.57 5.73
N LYS A 339 13.10 -22.05 5.67
CA LYS A 339 14.07 -22.38 4.61
C LYS A 339 14.42 -23.88 4.57
N ARG A 340 13.86 -24.61 3.60
CA ARG A 340 14.23 -26.00 3.27
C ARG A 340 15.03 -26.08 1.96
N GLY A 341 16.35 -26.00 2.08
CA GLY A 341 17.30 -26.24 0.98
C GLY A 341 17.76 -24.98 0.23
N SER A 342 18.21 -25.17 -1.01
CA SER A 342 18.81 -24.13 -1.88
C SER A 342 17.82 -23.35 -2.73
N ARG A 343 16.54 -23.71 -2.70
CA ARG A 343 15.47 -22.88 -3.26
C ARG A 343 15.24 -21.70 -2.31
N GLU A 344 14.99 -20.51 -2.85
CA GLU A 344 14.21 -19.52 -2.07
C GLU A 344 12.93 -20.23 -1.60
N PRO A 345 12.39 -19.97 -0.40
CA PRO A 345 11.09 -20.51 -0.07
C PRO A 345 10.12 -20.02 -1.15
N VAL A 346 9.51 -20.97 -1.83
CA VAL A 346 8.30 -20.75 -2.63
C VAL A 346 7.19 -21.54 -1.95
N LEU A 347 7.24 -21.58 -0.61
CA LEU A 347 6.19 -22.14 0.26
C LEU A 347 4.90 -21.34 0.06
#